data_AF-A0A7V5Q048-F1
#
_entry.id   AF-A0A7V5Q048-F1
#
_cell.length_a   1.000
_cell.length_b   1.000
_cell.length_c   1.000
_cell.angle_alpha   90.00
_cell.angle_beta   90.00
_cell.angle_gamma   90.00
#
_symmetry.space_group_name_H-M   'P 1'
#
loop_
_entity.id
_entity.type
_entity.pdbx_description
1 polymer ?
#
loop_
_entity_poly.entity_id
_entity_poly.type
_entity_poly.pdbx_seq_one_letter_code
_entity_poly.pdbx_strand_id
1 'polypeptide(L)'
;MMARWICNGIVALVCVLGTPWMAWGELKPEEIAIIAVAGSNESKELAHYYAERRGVPVNQICVLNVQPGKNLSRKQWETEVRPYIRNWLMEKGLEEKVRCFLTVYDVPLKIGRVPAEKYEGLVAYLQAEKERRV
;
A
#
# COMPACT_ATOMS: atom_id res chain seq x y z
N MET A 1 -37.57 -50.28 5.33
CA MET A 1 -37.20 -49.08 6.14
C MET A 1 -35.68 -48.85 6.08
N MET A 2 -35.06 -48.64 4.92
CA MET A 2 -33.59 -48.37 4.83
C MET A 2 -33.16 -47.43 3.67
N ALA A 3 -34.09 -46.89 2.88
CA ALA A 3 -33.75 -46.17 1.64
C ALA A 3 -33.92 -44.64 1.70
N ARG A 4 -34.19 -44.05 2.88
CA ARG A 4 -34.42 -42.60 3.03
C ARG A 4 -33.29 -41.84 3.72
N TRP A 5 -32.21 -42.53 4.09
CA TRP A 5 -31.06 -41.95 4.81
C TRP A 5 -29.86 -41.63 3.89
N ILE A 6 -29.85 -42.15 2.66
CA ILE A 6 -28.72 -41.98 1.73
C ILE A 6 -28.79 -40.64 0.98
N CYS A 7 -29.98 -40.09 0.75
CA CYS A 7 -30.13 -38.81 0.03
C CYS A 7 -29.71 -37.58 0.86
N ASN A 8 -29.80 -37.61 2.19
CA ASN A 8 -29.45 -36.44 3.02
C ASN A 8 -27.93 -36.29 3.23
N GLY A 9 -27.15 -37.36 3.08
CA GLY A 9 -25.69 -37.31 3.24
C GLY A 9 -24.98 -36.68 2.04
N ILE A 10 -25.50 -36.85 0.83
CA ILE A 10 -24.88 -36.33 -0.41
C ILE A 10 -25.07 -34.81 -0.53
N VAL A 11 -26.21 -34.27 -0.10
CA VAL A 11 -26.48 -32.81 -0.13
C VAL A 11 -25.57 -32.06 0.85
N ALA A 12 -25.24 -32.64 2.01
CA ALA A 12 -24.35 -32.01 2.99
C ALA A 12 -22.88 -31.96 2.50
N LEU A 13 -22.43 -32.96 1.74
CA LEU A 13 -21.05 -33.03 1.22
C LEU A 13 -20.78 -31.98 0.12
N VAL A 14 -21.80 -31.62 -0.67
CA VAL A 14 -21.68 -30.63 -1.76
C VAL A 14 -21.60 -29.20 -1.22
N CYS A 15 -22.20 -28.88 -0.07
CA CYS A 15 -22.13 -27.55 0.53
C CYS A 15 -20.76 -27.20 1.16
N VAL A 16 -19.92 -28.20 1.46
CA VAL A 16 -18.59 -27.99 2.08
C VAL A 16 -17.49 -27.70 1.05
N LEU A 17 -17.67 -28.11 -0.21
CA LEU A 17 -16.66 -27.94 -1.27
C LEU A 17 -16.83 -26.68 -2.11
N GLY A 18 -17.95 -25.96 -1.95
CA GLY A 18 -18.34 -24.84 -2.82
C GLY A 18 -18.24 -23.45 -2.21
N THR A 19 -17.89 -23.30 -0.93
CA THR A 19 -17.64 -21.97 -0.37
C THR A 19 -16.21 -21.59 -0.73
N PRO A 20 -15.96 -20.62 -1.64
CA PRO A 20 -14.65 -20.02 -1.69
C PRO A 20 -14.43 -19.46 -0.30
N TRP A 21 -13.51 -20.10 0.42
CA TRP A 21 -12.98 -19.63 1.69
C TRP A 21 -12.66 -18.16 1.45
N MET A 22 -13.45 -17.26 2.01
CA MET A 22 -13.29 -15.84 1.78
C MET A 22 -11.81 -15.54 2.01
N ALA A 23 -11.12 -15.05 0.98
CA ALA A 23 -9.75 -14.60 1.14
C ALA A 23 -9.83 -13.19 1.71
N TRP A 24 -9.84 -13.07 3.04
CA TRP A 24 -9.92 -11.78 3.76
C TRP A 24 -8.72 -10.85 3.49
N GLY A 25 -7.76 -11.29 2.68
CA GLY A 25 -6.57 -10.55 2.30
C GLY A 25 -6.63 -9.89 0.92
N GLU A 26 -7.69 -10.08 0.12
CA GLU A 26 -7.78 -9.41 -1.18
C GLU A 26 -7.95 -7.89 -1.00
N LEU A 27 -7.10 -7.12 -1.66
CA LEU A 27 -7.20 -5.66 -1.68
C LEU A 27 -8.34 -5.25 -2.60
N LYS A 28 -9.34 -4.56 -2.05
CA LYS A 28 -10.43 -3.97 -2.83
C LYS A 28 -9.94 -2.69 -3.51
N PRO A 29 -10.50 -2.32 -4.68
CA PRO A 29 -10.08 -1.11 -5.39
C PRO A 29 -10.16 0.15 -4.52
N GLU A 30 -11.13 0.22 -3.61
CA GLU A 30 -11.33 1.35 -2.74
C GLU A 30 -10.32 1.42 -1.57
N GLU A 31 -9.53 0.38 -1.35
CA GLU A 31 -8.47 0.32 -0.34
C GLU A 31 -7.09 0.74 -0.92
N ILE A 32 -7.04 1.15 -2.20
CA ILE A 32 -5.82 1.53 -2.90
C ILE A 32 -5.77 3.05 -3.09
N ALA A 33 -4.69 3.69 -2.67
CA ALA A 33 -4.37 5.06 -3.07
C ALA A 33 -3.23 5.05 -4.10
N ILE A 34 -3.43 5.73 -5.22
CA ILE A 34 -2.43 5.84 -6.28
C ILE A 34 -1.63 7.13 -6.07
N ILE A 35 -0.30 7.04 -6.08
CA ILE A 35 0.60 8.18 -5.95
C ILE A 35 1.17 8.49 -7.33
N ALA A 36 0.97 9.71 -7.81
CA ALA A 36 1.50 10.22 -9.08
C ALA A 36 2.32 11.50 -8.86
N VAL A 37 3.03 11.97 -9.89
CA VAL A 37 3.85 13.20 -9.83
C VAL A 37 3.27 14.28 -10.74
N ALA A 38 3.08 15.49 -10.22
CA ALA A 38 2.47 16.61 -10.93
C ALA A 38 3.24 17.01 -12.20
N GLY A 39 4.58 17.01 -12.09
CA GLY A 39 5.51 17.39 -13.17
C GLY A 39 5.74 16.33 -14.25
N SER A 40 5.04 15.20 -14.22
CA SER A 40 5.15 14.12 -15.23
C SER A 40 3.77 13.81 -15.79
N ASN A 41 3.58 14.02 -17.10
CA ASN A 41 2.30 13.72 -17.76
C ASN A 41 2.07 12.22 -17.83
N GLU A 42 3.13 11.46 -18.11
CA GLU A 42 3.17 10.01 -18.15
C GLU A 42 2.77 9.40 -16.81
N SER A 43 3.23 9.98 -15.70
CA SER A 43 2.83 9.58 -14.34
C SER A 43 1.32 9.74 -14.14
N LYS A 44 0.77 10.91 -14.48
CA LYS A 44 -0.67 11.19 -14.33
C LYS A 44 -1.53 10.30 -15.22
N GLU A 45 -1.15 10.14 -16.49
CA GLU A 45 -1.85 9.29 -17.45
C GLU A 45 -1.87 7.82 -16.99
N LEU A 46 -0.73 7.31 -16.51
CA LEU A 46 -0.65 5.95 -16.01
C LEU A 46 -1.49 5.75 -14.74
N ALA A 47 -1.53 6.74 -13.83
CA ALA A 47 -2.37 6.70 -12.65
C ALA A 47 -3.86 6.64 -13.01
N HIS A 48 -4.31 7.49 -13.95
CA HIS A 48 -5.69 7.46 -14.43
C HIS A 48 -6.04 6.17 -15.15
N TYR A 49 -5.16 5.69 -16.03
CA TYR A 49 -5.33 4.41 -16.72
C TYR A 49 -5.45 3.24 -15.73
N TYR A 50 -4.58 3.17 -14.72
CA TYR A 50 -4.65 2.12 -13.71
C TYR A 50 -5.96 2.20 -12.92
N ALA A 51 -6.37 3.42 -12.52
CA ALA A 51 -7.60 3.63 -11.78
C ALA A 51 -8.82 3.12 -12.54
N GLU A 52 -8.94 3.49 -13.82
CA GLU A 52 -10.01 3.04 -14.71
C GLU A 52 -10.01 1.52 -14.87
N ARG A 53 -8.85 0.92 -15.18
CA ARG A 53 -8.74 -0.52 -15.46
C ARG A 53 -8.96 -1.41 -14.24
N ARG A 54 -8.73 -0.89 -13.04
CA ARG A 54 -8.82 -1.66 -11.78
C ARG A 54 -9.99 -1.23 -10.90
N GLY A 55 -10.79 -0.26 -11.34
CA GLY A 55 -11.92 0.26 -10.58
C GLY A 55 -11.51 1.06 -9.34
N VAL A 56 -10.26 1.53 -9.25
CA VAL A 56 -9.85 2.39 -8.14
C VAL A 56 -10.54 3.74 -8.33
N PRO A 57 -11.22 4.29 -7.30
CA PRO A 57 -11.86 5.59 -7.41
C PRO A 57 -10.86 6.69 -7.82
N VAL A 58 -11.19 7.50 -8.82
CA VAL A 58 -10.29 8.54 -9.35
C VAL A 58 -9.92 9.59 -8.28
N ASN A 59 -10.80 9.81 -7.29
CA ASN A 59 -10.52 10.67 -6.14
C ASN A 59 -9.50 10.09 -5.15
N GLN A 60 -9.05 8.84 -5.34
CA GLN A 60 -7.96 8.18 -4.60
C GLN A 60 -6.61 8.28 -5.31
N ILE A 61 -6.48 9.18 -6.30
CA ILE A 61 -5.20 9.57 -6.90
C ILE A 61 -4.64 10.79 -6.16
N CYS A 62 -3.50 10.60 -5.49
CA CYS A 62 -2.73 11.62 -4.80
C CYS A 62 -1.60 12.10 -5.71
N VAL A 63 -1.61 13.37 -6.09
CA VAL A 63 -0.63 13.94 -7.03
C VAL A 63 0.41 14.75 -6.27
N LEU A 64 1.64 14.26 -6.20
CA LEU A 64 2.74 14.91 -5.49
C LEU A 64 3.37 16.02 -6.33
N ASN A 65 3.59 17.18 -5.71
CA ASN A 65 4.41 18.24 -6.31
C ASN A 65 5.90 18.04 -5.95
N VAL A 66 6.55 17.10 -6.62
CA VAL A 66 7.97 16.79 -6.46
C VAL A 66 8.66 16.72 -7.82
N GLN A 67 9.98 16.80 -7.83
CA GLN A 67 10.76 16.55 -9.05
C GLN A 67 10.61 15.07 -9.44
N PRO A 68 10.24 14.76 -10.70
CA PRO A 68 10.17 13.38 -11.18
C PRO A 68 11.59 12.76 -11.19
N GLY A 69 11.68 11.48 -10.84
CA GLY A 69 12.95 10.75 -10.91
C GLY A 69 13.16 9.76 -9.77
N LYS A 70 14.42 9.39 -9.50
CA LYS A 70 14.74 8.26 -8.60
C LYS A 70 14.87 8.63 -7.13
N ASN A 71 15.31 9.85 -6.82
CA ASN A 71 15.73 10.24 -5.47
C ASN A 71 14.92 11.42 -4.96
N LEU A 72 14.53 11.36 -3.69
CA LEU A 72 13.90 12.42 -2.91
C LEU A 72 14.79 12.71 -1.69
N SER A 73 15.07 13.99 -1.41
CA SER A 73 15.87 14.30 -0.22
C SER A 73 15.11 13.95 1.07
N ARG A 74 15.84 13.58 2.14
CA ARG A 74 15.23 13.30 3.45
C ARG A 74 14.46 14.51 3.98
N LYS A 75 15.04 15.71 3.83
CA LYS A 75 14.43 16.97 4.23
C LYS A 75 13.08 17.16 3.55
N GLN A 76 13.05 17.08 2.22
CA GLN A 76 11.82 17.24 1.44
C GLN A 76 10.76 16.19 1.79
N TRP A 77 11.17 14.93 2.02
CA TRP A 77 10.25 13.90 2.50
C TRP A 77 9.60 14.28 3.83
N GLU A 78 10.38 14.74 4.81
CA GLU A 78 9.91 15.04 6.16
C GLU A 78 9.08 16.32 6.22
N THR A 79 9.45 17.36 5.47
CA THR A 79 8.82 18.69 5.56
C THR A 79 7.69 18.91 4.56
N GLU A 80 7.68 18.20 3.44
CA GLU A 80 6.72 18.45 2.35
C GLU A 80 5.89 17.21 2.04
N VAL A 81 6.52 16.12 1.58
CA VAL A 81 5.81 14.98 0.99
C VAL A 81 5.00 14.19 2.02
N ARG A 82 5.60 13.81 3.15
CA ARG A 82 4.91 13.04 4.18
C ARG A 82 3.75 13.81 4.81
N PRO A 83 3.90 15.09 5.20
CA PRO A 83 2.76 15.89 5.66
C PRO A 83 1.67 16.03 4.59
N TYR A 84 2.05 16.27 3.33
CA TYR A 84 1.10 16.40 2.23
C TYR A 84 0.23 15.13 2.06
N ILE A 85 0.85 13.94 1.99
CA ILE A 85 0.12 12.67 1.86
C ILE A 85 -0.81 12.47 3.07
N ARG A 86 -0.34 12.77 4.28
CA ARG A 86 -1.16 12.64 5.49
C ARG A 86 -2.38 13.54 5.44
N ASN A 87 -2.20 14.82 5.11
CA ASN A 87 -3.30 15.77 5.03
C ASN A 87 -4.30 15.39 3.93
N TRP A 88 -3.79 14.97 2.77
CA TRP A 88 -4.63 14.48 1.68
C TRP A 88 -5.49 13.28 2.08
N LEU A 89 -4.96 12.32 2.85
CA LEU A 89 -5.77 11.19 3.36
C LEU A 89 -6.90 11.68 4.26
N MET A 90 -6.58 12.55 5.24
CA MET A 90 -7.55 13.08 6.20
C MET A 90 -8.65 13.90 5.53
N GLU A 91 -8.27 14.79 4.60
CA GLU A 91 -9.22 15.63 3.86
C GLU A 91 -10.17 14.80 2.99
N LYS A 92 -9.76 13.60 2.58
CA LYS A 92 -10.55 12.68 1.77
C LYS A 92 -11.28 11.60 2.60
N GLY A 93 -11.07 11.55 3.92
CA GLY A 93 -11.60 10.50 4.80
C GLY A 93 -11.12 9.10 4.40
N LEU A 94 -9.84 8.99 4.03
CA LEU A 94 -9.23 7.76 3.50
C LEU A 94 -8.28 7.07 4.50
N GLU A 95 -8.02 7.68 5.65
CA GLU A 95 -7.02 7.22 6.62
C GLU A 95 -7.29 5.81 7.16
N GLU A 96 -8.55 5.41 7.34
CA GLU A 96 -8.93 4.06 7.79
C GLU A 96 -9.23 3.11 6.62
N LYS A 97 -9.33 3.64 5.40
CA LYS A 97 -9.77 2.90 4.22
C LYS A 97 -8.61 2.44 3.35
N VAL A 98 -7.62 3.30 3.14
CA VAL A 98 -6.47 3.00 2.30
C VAL A 98 -5.53 2.05 3.04
N ARG A 99 -5.30 0.89 2.46
CA ARG A 99 -4.40 -0.16 2.98
C ARG A 99 -3.15 -0.33 2.13
N CYS A 100 -3.15 0.19 0.91
CA CYS A 100 -2.05 0.07 -0.04
C CYS A 100 -1.80 1.38 -0.79
N PHE A 101 -0.54 1.79 -0.86
CA PHE A 101 -0.09 2.82 -1.81
C PHE A 101 0.46 2.15 -3.07
N LEU A 102 -0.10 2.51 -4.21
CA LEU A 102 0.44 2.18 -5.51
C LEU A 102 1.20 3.38 -6.05
N THR A 103 2.51 3.25 -6.24
CA THR A 103 3.32 4.28 -6.88
C THR A 103 3.40 4.00 -8.37
N VAL A 104 3.21 5.03 -9.20
CA VAL A 104 3.36 4.91 -10.65
C VAL A 104 4.71 5.47 -11.12
N TYR A 105 4.91 5.49 -12.44
CA TYR A 105 6.10 6.04 -13.08
C TYR A 105 6.45 7.44 -12.56
N ASP A 106 7.75 7.73 -12.51
CA ASP A 106 8.37 8.96 -12.00
C ASP A 106 8.21 9.30 -10.52
N VAL A 107 7.46 8.52 -9.74
CA VAL A 107 7.45 8.67 -8.27
C VAL A 107 8.82 8.27 -7.70
N PRO A 108 9.45 9.13 -6.86
CA PRO A 108 10.74 8.81 -6.26
C PRO A 108 10.76 7.50 -5.46
N LEU A 109 11.69 6.61 -5.83
CA LEU A 109 11.85 5.29 -5.20
C LEU A 109 12.79 5.29 -3.99
N LYS A 110 13.63 6.31 -3.86
CA LYS A 110 14.63 6.41 -2.79
C LYS A 110 14.48 7.72 -2.03
N ILE A 111 14.31 7.61 -0.72
CA ILE A 111 14.40 8.77 0.19
C ILE A 111 15.83 8.83 0.73
N GLY A 112 16.42 10.02 0.78
CA GLY A 112 17.76 10.27 1.30
C GLY A 112 17.97 9.67 2.69
N ARG A 113 19.22 9.38 3.06
CA ARG A 113 19.52 8.79 4.38
C ARG A 113 19.10 9.71 5.51
N VAL A 114 18.76 9.11 6.63
CA VAL A 114 18.62 9.84 7.89
C VAL A 114 20.03 10.18 8.39
N PRO A 115 20.26 11.36 8.98
CA PRO A 115 21.55 11.70 9.59
C PRO A 115 21.96 10.66 10.64
N ALA A 116 23.25 10.30 10.66
CA ALA A 116 23.77 9.21 11.49
C ALA A 116 23.61 9.52 12.99
N GLU A 117 23.67 10.80 13.34
CA GLU A 117 23.53 11.35 14.70
C GLU A 117 22.22 10.89 15.36
N LYS A 118 21.16 10.71 14.56
CA LYS A 118 19.85 10.25 15.06
C LYS A 118 19.86 8.81 15.56
N TYR A 119 20.83 7.99 15.16
CA TYR A 119 20.90 6.58 15.49
C TYR A 119 22.16 6.18 16.25
N GLU A 120 22.99 7.11 16.73
CA GLU A 120 24.25 6.77 17.42
C GLU A 120 24.04 5.74 18.54
N GLY A 121 23.02 5.92 19.38
CA GLY A 121 22.67 4.96 20.44
C GLY A 121 22.19 3.60 19.92
N LEU A 122 21.43 3.58 18.82
CA LEU A 122 20.97 2.34 18.20
C LEU A 122 22.13 1.60 17.53
N VAL A 123 23.03 2.31 16.85
CA VAL A 123 24.22 1.74 16.21
C VAL A 123 25.13 1.12 17.27
N ALA A 124 25.40 1.83 18.37
CA ALA A 124 26.18 1.31 19.48
C ALA A 124 25.53 0.05 20.09
N TYR A 125 24.21 0.05 20.29
CA TYR A 125 23.48 -1.14 20.76
C TYR A 125 23.62 -2.32 19.80
N LEU A 126 23.42 -2.11 18.49
CA LEU A 126 23.52 -3.17 17.49
C LEU A 126 24.93 -3.74 17.36
N GLN A 127 25.95 -2.90 17.52
CA GLN A 127 27.35 -3.34 17.55
C GLN A 127 27.63 -4.21 18.77
N ALA A 128 27.26 -3.76 19.97
CA ALA A 128 27.39 -4.55 21.20
C ALA A 128 26.60 -5.87 21.14
N GLU A 129 25.40 -5.87 20.56
CA GLU A 129 24.61 -7.08 20.37
C GLU A 129 25.26 -8.06 19.39
N LYS A 130 25.88 -7.55 18.32
CA LYS A 130 26.63 -8.38 17.37
C LYS A 130 27.85 -9.02 18.05
N GLU A 131 28.58 -8.28 18.87
CA GLU A 131 29.74 -8.79 19.62
C GLU A 131 29.36 -9.84 20.67
N ARG A 132 28.18 -9.72 21.30
CA ARG A 132 27.68 -10.75 22.24
C ARG A 132 27.25 -12.06 21.59
N ARG A 133 27.03 -12.07 20.27
CA ARG A 133 26.55 -13.25 19.51
C ARG A 133 27.65 -14.01 18.79
N VAL A 134 28.90 -13.51 18.83
CA VAL A 134 30.10 -14.15 18.26
C VAL A 134 30.94 -14.72 19.39
#